data_AF-A0A1V4Z8H0-F1
#
_entry.id   AF-A0A1V4Z8H0-F1
#
_cell.length_a   1.000
_cell.length_b   1.000
_cell.length_c   1.000
_cell.angle_alpha   90.00
_cell.angle_beta   90.00
_cell.angle_gamma   90.00
#
_symmetry.space_group_name_H-M   'P 1'
#
loop_
_entity.id
_entity.type
_entity.pdbx_description
1 polymer ?
#
loop_
_entity_poly.entity_id
_entity_poly.type
_entity_poly.pdbx_seq_one_letter_code
_entity_poly.pdbx_strand_id
1 'polypeptide(L)' 'MVKSLEAALWAFYNSEDFQEGCLKAVNLGDDADTTGAVYGQVAGAFYGEDGIPDGWIKKLARYDLISDLADKLKKYS' A
#
# COMPACT_ATOMS: atom_id res chain seq x y z
N MET A 1 7.32 6.36 -12.81
CA MET A 1 7.05 7.59 -12.02
C MET A 1 5.69 8.19 -12.34
N VAL A 2 5.49 9.00 -13.39
CA VAL A 2 4.15 9.60 -13.68
C VAL A 2 3.08 8.52 -13.90
N LYS A 3 3.35 7.52 -14.76
CA LYS A 3 2.43 6.42 -15.03
C LYS A 3 2.14 5.56 -13.79
N SER A 4 3.15 5.29 -12.96
CA SER A 4 3.01 4.48 -11.74
C SER A 4 2.14 5.19 -10.70
N LEU A 5 2.26 6.52 -10.57
CA LEU A 5 1.40 7.33 -9.70
C LEU A 5 -0.03 7.40 -10.23
N GLU A 6 -0.23 7.65 -11.53
CA GLU A 6 -1.56 7.68 -12.16
C GLU A 6 -2.28 6.34 -12.01
N ALA A 7 -1.57 5.23 -12.23
CA ALA A 7 -2.11 3.89 -12.06
C ALA A 7 -2.49 3.60 -10.60
N ALA A 8 -1.65 3.99 -9.63
CA ALA A 8 -1.93 3.82 -8.21
C ALA A 8 -3.17 4.63 -7.77
N LEU A 9 -3.27 5.89 -8.20
CA LEU A 9 -4.43 6.74 -7.88
C LEU A 9 -5.71 6.25 -8.56
N TRP A 10 -5.62 5.78 -9.81
CA TRP A 10 -6.74 5.17 -10.50
C TRP A 10 -7.21 3.92 -9.77
N ALA A 11 -6.30 3.04 -9.36
CA ALA A 11 -6.65 1.82 -8.63
C ALA A 11 -7.32 2.13 -7.29
N PHE A 12 -6.80 3.11 -6.55
CA PHE A 12 -7.39 3.59 -5.29
C PHE A 12 -8.78 4.18 -5.48
N TYR A 13 -8.98 5.04 -6.47
CA TYR A 13 -10.29 5.66 -6.73
C TYR A 13 -11.34 4.66 -7.19
N ASN A 14 -10.92 3.56 -7.85
CA ASN A 14 -11.81 2.56 -8.41
C ASN A 14 -11.93 1.30 -7.54
N SER A 15 -11.52 1.32 -6.27
CA SER A 15 -11.64 0.20 -5.34
C SER A 15 -12.42 0.55 -4.09
N GLU A 16 -13.07 -0.44 -3.48
CA GLU A 16 -13.81 -0.26 -2.22
C GLU A 16 -12.94 -0.54 -0.99
N ASP A 17 -11.93 -1.41 -1.13
CA ASP A 17 -11.00 -1.78 -0.06
C ASP A 17 -9.53 -1.86 -0.50
N PHE A 18 -8.64 -1.98 0.49
CA PHE A 18 -7.19 -2.06 0.26
C PHE A 18 -6.80 -3.26 -0.62
N GLN A 19 -7.45 -4.40 -0.42
CA GLN A 19 -7.10 -5.63 -1.13
C GLN A 19 -7.43 -5.50 -2.62
N GLU A 20 -8.65 -5.08 -2.92
CA GLU A 20 -9.14 -4.90 -4.27
C GLU A 20 -8.30 -3.86 -5.03
N GLY A 21 -8.03 -2.70 -4.42
CA GLY A 21 -7.22 -1.67 -5.06
C GLY A 21 -5.76 -2.10 -5.23
N CYS A 22 -5.18 -2.82 -4.27
CA CYS A 22 -3.81 -3.33 -4.40
C CYS A 22 -3.71 -4.32 -5.56
N LEU A 23 -4.67 -5.25 -5.66
CA LEU A 23 -4.73 -6.20 -6.77
C LEU A 23 -4.93 -5.50 -8.11
N LYS A 24 -5.75 -4.44 -8.18
CA LYS A 24 -5.87 -3.62 -9.40
C LYS A 24 -4.54 -2.94 -9.73
N ALA A 25 -3.88 -2.32 -8.76
CA ALA A 25 -2.62 -1.59 -8.93
C ALA A 25 -1.50 -2.48 -9.49
N VAL A 26 -1.29 -3.67 -8.92
CA VAL A 26 -0.20 -4.57 -9.33
C VAL A 26 -0.48 -5.32 -10.64
N ASN A 27 -1.75 -5.46 -11.05
CA ASN A 27 -2.12 -6.12 -12.30
C ASN A 27 -2.18 -5.17 -13.52
N LEU A 28 -1.90 -3.86 -13.35
CA LEU A 28 -1.94 -2.86 -14.44
C LEU A 28 -0.72 -2.90 -15.39
N GLY A 29 0.33 -3.70 -15.10
CA GLY A 29 1.43 -3.96 -16.05
C GLY A 29 2.83 -3.65 -15.53
N ASP A 30 3.76 -3.39 -16.48
CA ASP A 30 5.24 -3.47 -16.41
C ASP A 30 5.97 -3.01 -15.13
N ASP A 31 5.42 -2.08 -14.35
CA ASP A 31 6.06 -1.46 -13.17
C ASP A 31 5.20 -1.71 -11.92
N ALA A 32 4.84 -2.98 -11.72
CA ALA A 32 3.90 -3.44 -10.70
C ALA A 32 4.41 -3.23 -9.27
N ASP A 33 5.72 -3.33 -9.05
CA ASP A 33 6.37 -3.10 -7.76
C ASP A 33 6.33 -1.61 -7.37
N THR A 34 6.70 -0.71 -8.29
CA THR A 34 6.62 0.74 -8.02
C THR A 34 5.16 1.19 -7.88
N THR A 35 4.26 0.72 -8.74
CA THR A 35 2.83 1.06 -8.68
C THR A 35 2.19 0.53 -7.40
N GLY A 36 2.49 -0.72 -7.03
CA GLY A 36 2.03 -1.33 -5.78
C GLY A 36 2.56 -0.61 -4.54
N ALA A 37 3.83 -0.18 -4.54
CA ALA A 37 4.41 0.58 -3.44
C ALA A 37 3.76 1.96 -3.27
N VAL A 38 3.53 2.70 -4.37
CA VAL A 38 2.84 3.99 -4.34
C VAL A 38 1.39 3.84 -3.88
N TYR A 39 0.68 2.84 -4.42
CA TYR A 39 -0.67 2.50 -3.98
C TYR A 39 -0.69 2.18 -2.48
N GLY A 40 0.21 1.31 -2.02
CA GLY A 40 0.26 0.86 -0.62
C GLY A 40 0.47 1.99 0.37
N GLN A 41 1.27 3.01 0.01
CA GLN A 41 1.46 4.20 0.86
C GLN A 41 0.17 5.03 0.98
N VAL A 42 -0.49 5.32 -0.15
CA VAL A 42 -1.72 6.13 -0.16
C VAL A 42 -2.88 5.39 0.48
N ALA A 43 -3.13 4.16 0.04
CA ALA A 43 -4.22 3.32 0.53
C ALA A 43 -3.99 2.92 2.00
N GLY A 44 -2.74 2.62 2.40
CA GLY A 44 -2.42 2.28 3.79
C GLY A 44 -2.63 3.45 4.75
N ALA A 45 -2.35 4.68 4.31
CA ALA A 45 -2.67 5.87 5.09
C ALA A 45 -4.19 6.11 5.23
N PHE A 46 -4.99 5.71 4.23
CA PHE A 46 -6.43 5.91 4.22
C PHE A 46 -7.20 4.80 4.97
N TYR A 47 -6.93 3.54 4.65
CA TYR A 47 -7.61 2.37 5.24
C TYR A 47 -7.03 1.95 6.59
N GLY A 48 -5.83 2.44 6.93
CA GLY A 48 -5.08 2.01 8.11
C GLY A 48 -4.50 0.61 7.96
N GLU A 49 -3.68 0.21 8.94
CA GLU A 49 -3.07 -1.12 8.97
C GLU A 49 -4.13 -2.24 9.09
N ASP A 50 -5.17 -2.02 9.91
CA ASP A 50 -6.29 -2.94 10.07
C ASP A 50 -7.09 -3.17 8.78
N GLY A 51 -6.95 -2.28 7.79
CA GLY A 51 -7.55 -2.42 6.47
C GLY A 51 -6.77 -3.33 5.52
N ILE A 52 -5.53 -3.72 5.87
CA ILE A 52 -4.68 -4.58 5.05
C ILE A 52 -4.94 -6.05 5.40
N PRO A 53 -5.05 -6.97 4.41
CA PRO A 53 -5.24 -8.38 4.70
C PRO A 53 -4.15 -8.96 5.63
N ASP A 54 -4.57 -9.51 6.77
CA ASP A 54 -3.70 -10.20 7.74
C ASP A 54 -2.70 -11.18 7.11
N GLY A 55 -3.18 -11.92 6.11
CA GLY A 55 -2.38 -12.93 5.41
C GLY A 55 -1.23 -12.33 4.59
N TRP A 56 -1.30 -11.04 4.26
CA TRP A 56 -0.24 -10.30 3.60
C TRP A 56 0.74 -9.72 4.63
N ILE A 57 0.23 -9.09 5.69
CA ILE A 57 1.05 -8.57 6.80
C ILE A 57 1.93 -9.68 7.38
N LYS A 58 1.36 -10.85 7.68
CA LYS A 58 2.09 -12.00 8.26
C LYS A 58 3.22 -12.54 7.37
N LYS A 59 3.25 -12.18 6.08
CA LYS A 59 4.30 -12.56 5.13
C LYS A 59 5.31 -11.44 4.89
N LEU A 60 5.07 -10.24 5.42
CA LEU A 60 5.94 -9.09 5.22
C LEU A 60 7.26 -9.30 5.95
N ALA A 61 8.35 -9.30 5.18
CA ALA A 61 9.68 -9.38 5.75
C ALA A 61 9.96 -8.13 6.60
N ARG A 62 10.51 -8.34 7.80
CA ARG A 62 10.86 -7.26 8.75
C ARG A 62 9.67 -6.42 9.21
N TYR A 63 8.48 -7.01 9.28
CA TYR A 63 7.28 -6.34 9.79
C TYR A 63 7.54 -5.60 11.11
N ASP A 64 8.10 -6.28 12.12
CA ASP A 64 8.37 -5.67 13.44
C ASP A 64 9.24 -4.40 13.35
N LEU A 65 10.28 -4.43 12.50
CA LEU A 65 11.15 -3.26 12.28
C LEU A 65 10.39 -2.10 11.63
N ILE A 66 9.54 -2.40 10.64
CA ILE A 66 8.76 -1.38 9.92
C ILE A 66 7.72 -0.77 10.86
N SER A 67 7.01 -1.59 11.64
CA SER A 67 6.03 -1.15 12.63
C SER A 67 6.68 -0.25 13.69
N ASP A 68 7.81 -0.68 14.26
CA ASP A 68 8.57 0.12 15.24
C ASP A 68 9.01 1.47 14.68
N LEU A 69 9.41 1.52 13.41
CA LEU A 69 9.80 2.76 12.73
C LEU A 69 8.59 3.67 12.50
N ALA A 70 7.45 3.12 12.06
CA ALA A 70 6.21 3.87 11.88
C ALA A 70 5.75 4.50 13.20
N ASP A 71 5.78 3.74 14.30
CA ASP A 71 5.43 4.23 15.65
C ASP A 71 6.37 5.32 16.13
N LYS A 72 7.67 5.21 15.84
CA LYS A 72 8.64 6.26 16.18
C LYS A 72 8.38 7.52 15.38
N LEU A 73 8.15 7.42 14.06
CA LEU A 73 7.90 8.57 13.20
C LEU A 73 6.60 9.29 13.60
N LYS A 74 5.54 8.54 13.92
CA LYS A 74 4.27 9.10 14.40
C LYS A 74 4.41 9.88 15.70
N LYS A 75 5.34 9.51 16.58
CA LYS A 75 5.63 10.28 17.82
C LYS A 75 6.25 11.66 17.54
N TYR A 76 6.79 11.89 16.34
CA TYR A 76 7.41 13.15 15.94
C TYR A 76 6.57 13.98 14.95
N SER A 77 5.40 13.49 14.53
CA SER A 77 4.44 14.22 13.68
C SER A 77 3.40 14.95 14.51
#